data_AF-A0A1J9Q2H9-F1
#
_entry.id   AF-A0A1J9Q2H9-F1
#
_cell.length_a   1.000
_cell.length_b   1.000
_cell.length_c   1.000
_cell.angle_alpha   90.00
_cell.angle_beta   90.00
_cell.angle_gamma   90.00
#
_symmetry.space_group_name_H-M   'P 1'
#
loop_
_entity.id
_entity.type
_entity.pdbx_description
1 polymer ?
#
loop_
_entity_poly.entity_id
_entity_poly.type
_entity_poly.pdbx_seq_one_letter_code
_entity_poly.pdbx_strand_id
1 'polypeptide(L)'
;MIKLSTNSSITRDPTAPHGRTPAQRRSVERDPNLMALERDRIEFRDALIAEYGTLSKIKDMTILQDYRQRCNKIRTTRRRLLKETGDKAYKDHFENIGDIIIEMNYSGEGCPYDPDTSSILPERKALAAIEFKNRDVNTVRRACGRHLASRPKALAEEILSNDKWSPCGLECPLCLNNDSFHPQAQQFSHCNKYVLKRLVEKTHLQHVDFSKAIRCSYLDCGKLLTSAEQSLCHFTTAHGTQLPMRWRHTTHDPMDLRNTD
;
A
#
# COMPACT_ATOMS: atom_id res chain seq x y z
N MET A 1 2.02 6.76 18.22
CA MET A 1 2.02 7.82 17.19
C MET A 1 2.93 7.34 16.06
N ILE A 2 2.38 6.82 14.96
CA ILE A 2 3.15 6.17 13.89
C ILE A 2 3.28 7.15 12.71
N LYS A 3 4.48 7.68 12.48
CA LYS A 3 4.85 8.49 11.30
C LYS A 3 5.53 7.61 10.25
N LEU A 4 4.79 6.69 9.61
CA LEU A 4 5.32 5.83 8.53
C LEU A 4 4.45 5.77 7.26
N SER A 5 3.41 6.60 7.14
CA SER A 5 2.48 6.55 5.99
C SER A 5 2.66 7.67 4.96
N THR A 6 3.78 8.38 4.93
CA THR A 6 3.97 9.51 3.99
C THR A 6 4.52 9.12 2.62
N ASN A 7 4.92 7.85 2.42
CA ASN A 7 5.48 7.39 1.14
C ASN A 7 4.54 6.49 0.34
N SER A 8 3.42 6.05 0.92
CA SER A 8 2.28 5.59 0.15
C SER A 8 1.54 6.84 -0.34
N SER A 9 2.12 7.55 -1.31
CA SER A 9 1.28 8.33 -2.20
C SER A 9 0.29 7.33 -2.76
N ILE A 10 -0.97 7.39 -2.32
CA ILE A 10 -2.09 6.79 -3.04
C ILE A 10 -1.80 7.11 -4.50
N THR A 11 -1.47 6.07 -5.27
CA THR A 11 -1.04 6.19 -6.64
C THR A 11 -2.11 7.04 -7.31
N ARG A 12 -1.71 8.21 -7.84
CA ARG A 12 -2.64 9.09 -8.55
C ARG A 12 -3.45 8.21 -9.50
N ASP A 13 -4.76 8.44 -9.54
CA ASP A 13 -5.64 7.71 -10.43
C ASP A 13 -5.01 7.66 -11.82
N PRO A 14 -4.67 6.46 -12.34
CA PRO A 14 -3.98 6.32 -13.62
C PRO A 14 -4.85 6.79 -14.79
N THR A 15 -6.16 6.94 -14.57
CA THR A 15 -7.09 7.46 -15.58
C THR A 15 -7.17 8.99 -15.59
N ALA A 16 -6.67 9.66 -14.55
CA ALA A 16 -6.68 11.11 -14.48
C ALA A 16 -5.73 11.72 -15.51
N PRO A 17 -6.13 12.80 -16.21
CA PRO A 17 -5.32 13.39 -17.27
C PRO A 17 -3.92 13.77 -16.77
N HIS A 18 -2.91 13.11 -17.34
CA HIS A 18 -1.50 13.32 -17.01
C HIS A 18 -0.91 14.43 -17.89
N GLY A 19 -0.90 15.65 -17.35
CA GLY A 19 -0.38 16.81 -18.06
C GLY A 19 -1.33 17.31 -19.17
N ARG A 20 -0.83 18.19 -20.04
CA ARG A 20 -1.63 18.82 -21.11
C ARG A 20 -1.38 18.16 -22.45
N THR A 21 -2.45 17.81 -23.14
CA THR A 21 -2.40 17.24 -24.49
C THR A 21 -1.85 18.26 -25.50
N PRO A 22 -1.29 17.82 -26.64
CA PRO A 22 -0.86 18.74 -27.70
C PRO A 22 -1.99 19.65 -28.20
N ALA A 23 -3.23 19.14 -28.24
CA ALA A 23 -4.40 19.92 -28.64
C ALA A 23 -4.70 21.06 -27.65
N GLN A 24 -4.65 20.78 -26.35
CA GLN A 24 -4.83 21.80 -25.31
C GLN A 24 -3.74 22.88 -25.38
N ARG A 25 -2.48 22.50 -25.61
CA ARG A 25 -1.39 23.49 -25.80
C ARG A 25 -1.64 24.38 -27.00
N ARG A 26 -2.05 23.81 -28.14
CA ARG A 26 -2.43 24.58 -29.34
C ARG A 26 -3.67 25.46 -29.13
N SER A 27 -4.55 25.11 -28.22
CA SER A 27 -5.69 25.95 -27.86
C SER A 27 -5.24 27.19 -27.10
N VAL A 28 -4.28 27.05 -26.18
CA VAL A 28 -3.72 28.18 -25.41
C VAL A 28 -2.98 29.16 -26.32
N GLU A 29 -2.23 28.68 -27.32
CA GLU A 29 -1.56 29.57 -28.29
C GLU A 29 -2.54 30.37 -29.15
N ARG A 30 -3.81 29.95 -29.25
CA ARG A 30 -4.88 30.67 -29.95
C ARG A 30 -5.64 31.64 -29.06
N ASP A 31 -5.25 31.79 -27.80
CA ASP A 31 -5.88 32.75 -26.89
C ASP A 31 -5.70 34.20 -27.40
N PRO A 32 -6.79 34.98 -27.52
CA PRO A 32 -6.73 36.31 -28.13
C PRO A 32 -5.84 37.29 -27.34
N ASN A 33 -5.77 37.16 -26.00
CA ASN A 33 -4.93 38.02 -25.17
C ASN A 33 -3.45 37.66 -25.36
N LEU A 34 -3.13 36.37 -25.41
CA LEU A 34 -1.75 35.93 -25.68
C LEU A 34 -1.30 36.39 -27.07
N MET A 35 -2.14 36.23 -28.08
CA MET A 35 -1.88 36.68 -29.46
C MET A 35 -1.69 38.21 -29.55
N ALA A 36 -2.47 38.98 -28.79
CA ALA A 36 -2.31 40.44 -28.74
C ALA A 36 -0.97 40.84 -28.11
N LEU A 37 -0.58 40.21 -27.00
CA LEU A 37 0.72 40.45 -26.36
C LEU A 37 1.90 40.07 -27.27
N GLU A 38 1.77 38.98 -28.04
CA GLU A 38 2.81 38.57 -28.99
C GLU A 38 2.97 39.55 -30.14
N ARG A 39 1.85 40.05 -30.70
CA ARG A 39 1.86 41.12 -31.72
C ARG A 39 2.53 42.38 -31.20
N ASP A 40 2.11 42.85 -30.03
CA ASP A 40 2.68 44.02 -29.37
C ASP A 40 4.20 43.90 -29.12
N ARG A 41 4.68 42.72 -28.70
CA ARG A 41 6.13 42.46 -28.56
C ARG A 41 6.84 42.47 -29.92
N ILE A 42 6.23 41.92 -30.97
CA ILE A 42 6.83 41.87 -32.32
C ILE A 42 6.94 43.29 -32.88
N GLU A 43 5.86 44.06 -32.86
CA GLU A 43 5.83 45.45 -33.32
C GLU A 43 6.88 46.30 -32.58
N PHE A 44 6.97 46.15 -31.26
CA PHE A 44 7.98 46.85 -30.46
C PHE A 44 9.40 46.40 -30.82
N ARG A 45 9.64 45.11 -31.02
CA ARG A 45 10.95 44.59 -31.46
C ARG A 45 11.35 45.15 -32.81
N ASP A 46 10.42 45.18 -33.76
CA ASP A 46 10.67 45.60 -35.13
C ASP A 46 10.95 47.11 -35.18
N ALA A 47 10.24 47.91 -34.39
CA ALA A 47 10.55 49.34 -34.19
C ALA A 47 11.97 49.55 -33.64
N LEU A 48 12.37 48.77 -32.62
CA LEU A 48 13.73 48.85 -32.07
C LEU A 48 14.81 48.42 -33.07
N ILE A 49 14.52 47.42 -33.90
CA ILE A 49 15.44 46.98 -34.96
C ILE A 49 15.54 48.05 -36.05
N ALA A 50 14.45 48.72 -36.41
CA ALA A 50 14.47 49.81 -37.38
C ALA A 50 15.32 50.99 -36.91
N GLU A 51 15.27 51.34 -35.62
CA GLU A 51 16.00 52.48 -35.05
C GLU A 51 17.48 52.16 -34.74
N TYR A 52 17.75 51.00 -34.14
CA TYR A 52 19.10 50.66 -33.63
C TYR A 52 19.83 49.58 -34.47
N GLY A 53 19.16 49.01 -35.48
CA GLY A 53 19.64 47.90 -36.31
C GLY A 53 19.58 46.54 -35.61
N THR A 54 20.01 46.45 -34.35
CA THR A 54 19.99 45.21 -33.56
C THR A 54 19.76 45.51 -32.08
N LEU A 55 19.06 44.62 -31.37
CA LEU A 55 18.77 44.79 -29.94
C LEU A 55 20.04 44.93 -29.06
N SER A 56 21.17 44.34 -29.48
CA SER A 56 22.44 44.43 -28.76
C SER A 56 23.11 45.82 -28.81
N LYS A 57 22.70 46.68 -29.76
CA LYS A 57 23.24 48.04 -29.92
C LYS A 57 22.52 49.07 -29.05
N ILE A 58 21.41 48.69 -28.43
CA ILE A 58 20.63 49.56 -27.54
C ILE A 58 21.43 49.76 -26.25
N LYS A 59 21.82 51.02 -25.98
CA LYS A 59 22.50 51.39 -24.73
C LYS A 59 21.53 51.84 -23.64
N ASP A 60 20.33 52.28 -24.03
CA ASP A 60 19.31 52.69 -23.09
C ASP A 60 18.72 51.48 -22.34
N MET A 61 18.99 51.44 -21.05
CA MET A 61 18.54 50.36 -20.17
C MET A 61 17.03 50.37 -19.95
N THR A 62 16.36 51.52 -20.07
CA THR A 62 14.91 51.63 -19.88
C THR A 62 14.17 50.93 -21.03
N ILE A 63 14.60 51.18 -22.27
CA ILE A 63 14.08 50.53 -23.47
C ILE A 63 14.27 49.01 -23.41
N LEU A 64 15.46 48.56 -23.00
CA LEU A 64 15.73 47.12 -22.83
C LEU A 64 14.89 46.50 -21.71
N GLN A 65 14.63 47.23 -20.63
CA GLN A 65 13.76 46.79 -19.55
C GLN A 65 12.32 46.64 -20.04
N ASP A 66 11.81 47.58 -20.82
CA ASP A 66 10.46 47.50 -21.40
C ASP A 66 10.30 46.31 -22.34
N TYR A 67 11.28 46.06 -23.20
CA TYR A 67 11.30 44.87 -24.04
C TYR A 67 11.25 43.57 -23.21
N ARG A 68 12.06 43.50 -22.14
CA ARG A 68 12.06 42.35 -21.21
C ARG A 68 10.73 42.20 -20.49
N GLN A 69 10.08 43.30 -20.08
CA GLN A 69 8.77 43.26 -19.45
C GLN A 69 7.72 42.68 -20.39
N ARG A 70 7.69 43.09 -21.66
CA ARG A 70 6.77 42.54 -22.68
C ARG A 70 7.00 41.03 -22.89
N CYS A 71 8.26 40.60 -23.00
CA CYS A 71 8.61 39.18 -23.08
C CYS A 71 8.17 38.38 -21.83
N ASN A 72 8.37 38.96 -20.64
CA ASN A 72 7.95 38.32 -19.39
C ASN A 72 6.43 38.20 -19.30
N LYS A 73 5.68 39.23 -19.69
CA LYS A 73 4.21 39.21 -19.74
C LYS A 73 3.69 38.04 -20.58
N ILE A 74 4.24 37.83 -21.78
CA ILE A 74 3.88 36.68 -22.63
C ILE A 74 4.16 35.36 -21.90
N ARG A 75 5.36 35.21 -21.34
CA ARG A 75 5.76 33.98 -20.63
C ARG A 75 4.86 33.68 -19.44
N THR A 76 4.52 34.69 -18.63
CA THR A 76 3.66 34.53 -17.46
C THR A 76 2.23 34.20 -17.87
N THR A 77 1.69 34.89 -18.89
CA THR A 77 0.33 34.65 -19.39
C THR A 77 0.20 33.25 -19.98
N ARG A 78 1.15 32.82 -20.83
CA ARG A 78 1.17 31.46 -21.39
C ARG A 78 1.21 30.40 -20.27
N ARG A 79 2.09 30.59 -19.27
CA ARG A 79 2.19 29.66 -18.14
C ARG A 79 0.89 29.59 -17.34
N ARG A 80 0.23 30.74 -17.10
CA ARG A 80 -1.05 30.82 -16.39
C ARG A 80 -2.15 30.06 -17.16
N LEU A 81 -2.33 30.35 -18.45
CA LEU A 81 -3.35 29.72 -19.28
C LEU A 81 -3.16 28.19 -19.37
N LEU A 82 -1.91 27.73 -19.53
CA LEU A 82 -1.60 26.30 -19.51
C LEU A 82 -1.90 25.64 -18.16
N LYS A 83 -1.70 26.37 -17.06
CA LYS A 83 -2.04 25.89 -15.72
C LYS A 83 -3.56 25.76 -15.58
N GLU A 84 -4.30 26.83 -15.85
CA GLU A 84 -5.76 26.88 -15.79
C GLU A 84 -6.40 25.80 -16.67
N THR A 85 -5.90 25.60 -17.89
CA THR A 85 -6.39 24.54 -18.79
C THR A 85 -6.17 23.14 -18.21
N GLY A 86 -5.01 22.90 -17.58
CA GLY A 86 -4.71 21.62 -16.95
C GLY A 86 -5.54 21.38 -15.68
N ASP A 87 -5.67 22.41 -14.85
CA ASP A 87 -6.45 22.37 -13.61
C ASP A 87 -7.94 22.14 -13.93
N LYS A 88 -8.45 22.79 -14.97
CA LYS A 88 -9.81 22.56 -15.47
C LYS A 88 -9.99 21.13 -15.97
N ALA A 89 -9.12 20.64 -16.85
CA ALA A 89 -9.22 19.27 -17.36
C ALA A 89 -9.18 18.22 -16.26
N TYR A 90 -8.33 18.44 -15.24
CA TYR A 90 -8.28 17.58 -14.06
C TYR A 90 -9.60 17.62 -13.30
N LYS A 91 -10.12 18.81 -13.02
CA LYS A 91 -11.38 18.99 -12.30
C LYS A 91 -12.56 18.36 -13.06
N ASP A 92 -12.70 18.67 -14.36
CA ASP A 92 -13.73 18.13 -15.23
C ASP A 92 -13.69 16.59 -15.26
N HIS A 93 -12.50 15.98 -15.23
CA HIS A 93 -12.38 14.52 -15.14
C HIS A 93 -13.00 13.98 -13.84
N PHE A 94 -12.60 14.49 -12.67
CA PHE A 94 -13.11 13.95 -11.40
C PHE A 94 -14.57 14.28 -11.13
N GLU A 95 -15.09 15.37 -11.69
CA GLU A 95 -16.51 15.70 -11.60
C GLU A 95 -17.37 14.75 -12.45
N ASN A 96 -16.90 14.32 -13.62
CA ASN A 96 -17.70 13.55 -14.57
C ASN A 96 -17.37 12.05 -14.62
N ILE A 97 -16.25 11.59 -14.04
CA ILE A 97 -15.83 10.18 -14.14
C ILE A 97 -16.87 9.23 -13.51
N GLY A 98 -17.54 9.66 -12.45
CA GLY A 98 -18.62 8.91 -11.81
C GLY A 98 -19.79 8.69 -12.77
N ASP A 99 -20.23 9.75 -13.42
CA ASP A 99 -21.35 9.71 -14.38
C ASP A 99 -21.00 8.82 -15.58
N ILE A 100 -19.78 8.92 -16.10
CA ILE A 100 -19.28 8.05 -17.18
C ILE A 100 -19.31 6.58 -16.75
N ILE A 101 -18.82 6.26 -15.55
CA ILE A 101 -18.83 4.88 -15.03
C ILE A 101 -20.27 4.36 -14.87
N ILE A 102 -21.18 5.19 -14.36
CA ILE A 102 -22.59 4.85 -14.22
C ILE A 102 -23.19 4.54 -15.59
N GLU A 103 -22.99 5.41 -16.58
CA GLU A 103 -23.52 5.27 -17.94
C GLU A 103 -22.97 4.02 -18.65
N MET A 104 -21.68 3.73 -18.50
CA MET A 104 -21.06 2.51 -19.02
C MET A 104 -21.66 1.25 -18.40
N ASN A 105 -21.90 1.25 -17.10
CA ASN A 105 -22.53 0.12 -16.41
C ASN A 105 -23.99 -0.10 -16.86
N TYR A 106 -24.76 0.97 -17.09
CA TYR A 106 -26.12 0.87 -17.61
C TYR A 106 -26.17 0.32 -19.04
N SER A 107 -25.18 0.67 -19.87
CA SER A 107 -25.09 0.25 -21.27
C SER A 107 -24.73 -1.24 -21.43
N GLY A 108 -24.27 -1.92 -20.37
CA GLY A 108 -23.78 -3.30 -20.44
C GLY A 108 -22.45 -3.46 -21.19
N GLU A 109 -21.90 -2.37 -21.72
CA GLU A 109 -20.54 -2.29 -22.24
C GLU A 109 -19.59 -2.21 -21.04
N GLY A 110 -19.17 -3.38 -20.54
CA GLY A 110 -18.12 -3.45 -19.52
C GLY A 110 -16.93 -2.62 -19.97
N CYS A 111 -16.42 -1.75 -19.09
CA CYS A 111 -15.30 -0.88 -19.40
C CYS A 111 -14.12 -1.71 -19.95
N PRO A 112 -13.65 -1.47 -21.19
CA PRO A 112 -12.36 -1.97 -21.62
C PRO A 112 -11.30 -1.19 -20.84
N TYR A 113 -11.06 -1.60 -19.60
CA TYR A 113 -9.95 -1.11 -18.81
C TYR A 113 -8.69 -1.74 -19.38
N ASP A 114 -8.06 -1.03 -20.32
CA ASP A 114 -6.72 -1.34 -20.77
C ASP A 114 -5.76 -0.34 -20.09
N PRO A 115 -5.26 -0.66 -18.88
CA PRO A 115 -4.40 0.26 -18.16
C PRO A 115 -3.13 0.52 -18.97
N ASP A 116 -2.79 1.80 -19.16
CA ASP A 116 -1.48 2.16 -19.72
C ASP A 116 -0.38 1.77 -18.73
N THR A 117 0.16 0.57 -18.92
CA THR A 117 1.25 0.03 -18.10
C THR A 117 2.64 0.37 -18.66
N SER A 118 2.75 1.29 -19.63
CA SER A 118 4.02 1.69 -20.23
C SER A 118 4.98 2.33 -19.21
N SER A 119 4.41 3.03 -18.21
CA SER A 119 5.16 3.67 -17.12
C SER A 119 5.56 2.72 -15.98
N ILE A 120 5.04 1.49 -15.97
CA ILE A 120 5.29 0.53 -14.89
C ILE A 120 6.59 -0.22 -15.18
N LEU A 121 7.58 -0.02 -14.31
CA LEU A 121 8.87 -0.72 -14.38
C LEU A 121 8.71 -2.25 -14.39
N PRO A 122 9.48 -3.00 -15.20
CA PRO A 122 9.40 -4.46 -15.28
C PRO A 122 9.53 -5.16 -13.93
N GLU A 123 10.38 -4.63 -13.04
CA GLU A 123 10.62 -5.17 -11.70
C GLU A 123 9.37 -5.07 -10.82
N ARG A 124 8.57 -3.99 -10.98
CA ARG A 124 7.30 -3.84 -10.27
C ARG A 124 6.25 -4.79 -10.81
N LYS A 125 6.22 -5.06 -12.12
CA LYS A 125 5.36 -6.08 -12.71
C LYS A 125 5.73 -7.47 -12.18
N ALA A 126 7.02 -7.78 -12.07
CA ALA A 126 7.51 -9.05 -11.53
C ALA A 126 7.14 -9.21 -10.04
N LEU A 127 7.33 -8.17 -9.22
CA LEU A 127 6.93 -8.19 -7.81
C LEU A 127 5.41 -8.34 -7.65
N ALA A 128 4.61 -7.58 -8.40
CA ALA A 128 3.17 -7.69 -8.36
C ALA A 128 2.69 -9.08 -8.82
N ALA A 129 3.32 -9.68 -9.83
CA ALA A 129 3.02 -11.04 -10.27
C ALA A 129 3.44 -12.12 -9.23
N ILE A 130 4.36 -11.81 -8.32
CA ILE A 130 4.70 -12.72 -7.21
C ILE A 130 3.72 -12.53 -6.04
N GLU A 131 3.42 -11.28 -5.69
CA GLU A 131 2.59 -10.90 -4.54
C GLU A 131 1.10 -11.13 -4.77
N PHE A 132 0.60 -10.77 -5.95
CA PHE A 132 -0.82 -10.80 -6.34
C PHE A 132 -1.13 -11.89 -7.36
N LYS A 133 -0.41 -13.02 -7.33
CA LYS A 133 -0.90 -14.24 -7.95
C LYS A 133 -2.31 -14.48 -7.42
N ASN A 134 -3.32 -14.27 -8.28
CA ASN A 134 -4.70 -14.64 -8.02
C ASN A 134 -4.71 -16.13 -7.71
N ARG A 135 -4.57 -16.46 -6.42
CA ARG A 135 -4.86 -17.78 -5.91
C ARG A 135 -6.36 -17.86 -5.97
N ASP A 136 -6.83 -18.58 -6.97
CA ASP A 136 -8.24 -18.94 -7.11
C ASP A 136 -8.78 -19.30 -5.71
N VAL A 137 -9.81 -18.60 -5.26
CA VAL A 137 -10.31 -18.70 -3.87
C VAL A 137 -10.67 -20.16 -3.53
N ASN A 138 -10.97 -20.97 -4.55
CA ASN A 138 -11.24 -22.40 -4.44
C ASN A 138 -9.98 -23.27 -4.19
N THR A 139 -8.78 -22.82 -4.57
CA THR A 139 -7.51 -23.51 -4.23
C THR A 139 -7.00 -23.18 -2.84
N VAL A 140 -7.50 -22.13 -2.18
CA VAL A 140 -7.10 -21.78 -0.81
C VAL A 140 -7.51 -22.87 0.19
N ARG A 141 -8.55 -23.67 -0.09
CA ARG A 141 -8.94 -24.81 0.76
C ARG A 141 -7.89 -25.92 0.81
N ARG A 142 -6.97 -26.02 -0.17
CA ARG A 142 -5.92 -27.06 -0.23
C ARG A 142 -4.52 -26.53 0.10
N ALA A 143 -4.36 -25.23 0.36
CA ALA A 143 -3.05 -24.61 0.53
C ALA A 143 -2.45 -24.70 1.95
N CYS A 144 -3.07 -25.43 2.89
CA CYS A 144 -2.40 -25.81 4.14
C CYS A 144 -1.17 -26.71 3.91
N GLY A 145 -1.01 -27.31 2.72
CA GLY A 145 0.11 -28.19 2.41
C GLY A 145 1.50 -27.53 2.28
N ARG A 146 1.61 -26.20 2.17
CA ARG A 146 2.92 -25.54 1.95
C ARG A 146 3.67 -25.12 3.22
N HIS A 147 3.02 -25.09 4.38
CA HIS A 147 3.72 -24.87 5.66
C HIS A 147 4.33 -26.14 6.27
N LEU A 148 3.96 -27.32 5.77
CA LEU A 148 4.58 -28.59 6.16
C LEU A 148 5.98 -28.76 5.57
N ALA A 149 6.30 -28.06 4.47
CA ALA A 149 7.60 -28.15 3.79
C ALA A 149 8.77 -27.51 4.56
N SER A 150 8.49 -26.75 5.64
CA SER A 150 9.49 -26.14 6.53
C SER A 150 9.60 -26.87 7.88
N ARG A 151 8.86 -27.96 8.09
CA ARG A 151 8.89 -28.75 9.31
C ARG A 151 9.68 -30.05 9.08
N PRO A 152 10.36 -30.60 10.11
CA PRO A 152 10.97 -31.91 10.03
C PRO A 152 9.95 -32.95 9.56
N LYS A 153 10.30 -33.79 8.58
CA LYS A 153 9.40 -34.77 7.93
C LYS A 153 8.59 -35.61 8.93
N ALA A 154 9.22 -36.03 10.02
CA ALA A 154 8.59 -36.81 11.09
C ALA A 154 7.41 -36.08 11.75
N LEU A 155 7.45 -34.74 11.86
CA LEU A 155 6.40 -33.93 12.48
C LEU A 155 5.24 -33.64 11.51
N ALA A 156 5.47 -33.71 10.20
CA ALA A 156 4.44 -33.44 9.21
C ALA A 156 3.53 -34.66 8.96
N GLU A 157 4.08 -35.87 9.05
CA GLU A 157 3.35 -37.13 8.89
C GLU A 157 2.45 -37.43 10.09
N GLU A 158 2.86 -37.04 11.30
CA GLU A 158 2.07 -37.22 12.53
C GLU A 158 0.83 -36.30 12.58
N ILE A 159 0.93 -35.10 12.00
CA ILE A 159 -0.16 -34.10 11.95
C ILE A 159 -1.25 -34.46 10.94
N LEU A 160 -0.89 -35.11 9.83
CA LEU A 160 -1.85 -35.53 8.80
C LEU A 160 -2.71 -36.73 9.24
N SER A 161 -2.30 -37.44 10.29
CA SER A 161 -3.03 -38.59 10.83
C SER A 161 -3.98 -38.23 11.98
N ASN A 162 -3.95 -36.97 12.45
CA ASN A 162 -4.66 -36.55 13.65
C ASN A 162 -5.49 -35.29 13.37
N ASP A 163 -6.80 -35.44 13.14
CA ASP A 163 -7.79 -34.39 12.86
C ASP A 163 -7.90 -33.29 13.95
N LYS A 164 -7.04 -33.34 14.96
CA LYS A 164 -7.11 -32.57 16.20
C LYS A 164 -6.07 -31.45 16.28
N TRP A 165 -5.20 -31.32 15.27
CA TRP A 165 -4.16 -30.28 15.22
C TRP A 165 -4.56 -29.10 14.36
N SER A 166 -4.11 -27.90 14.76
CA SER A 166 -4.28 -26.64 14.03
C SER A 166 -3.63 -26.74 12.63
N PRO A 167 -4.42 -26.91 11.54
CA PRO A 167 -3.88 -27.26 10.23
C PRO A 167 -2.95 -26.20 9.63
N CYS A 168 -3.12 -24.93 10.02
CA CYS A 168 -2.29 -23.83 9.53
C CYS A 168 -1.53 -23.08 10.64
N GLY A 169 -1.74 -23.41 11.91
CA GLY A 169 -1.17 -22.69 13.04
C GLY A 169 -1.84 -21.34 13.31
N LEU A 170 -2.92 -20.99 12.59
CA LEU A 170 -3.64 -19.72 12.75
C LEU A 170 -5.01 -19.88 13.41
N GLU A 171 -5.34 -21.09 13.84
CA GLU A 171 -6.49 -21.39 14.69
C GLU A 171 -6.19 -21.04 16.16
N CYS A 172 -7.22 -20.63 16.90
CA CYS A 172 -7.08 -20.34 18.32
C CYS A 172 -6.96 -21.64 19.14
N PRO A 173 -5.85 -21.90 19.85
CA PRO A 173 -5.64 -23.16 20.58
C PRO A 173 -6.60 -23.33 21.77
N LEU A 174 -7.29 -22.27 22.20
CA LEU A 174 -8.26 -22.29 23.29
C LEU A 174 -9.71 -22.47 22.80
N CYS A 175 -9.99 -22.08 21.56
CA CYS A 175 -11.29 -22.32 20.91
C CYS A 175 -11.33 -23.69 20.23
N LEU A 176 -10.20 -24.12 19.67
CA LEU A 176 -10.08 -25.37 18.94
C LEU A 176 -10.42 -26.56 19.87
N ASN A 177 -11.39 -27.37 19.46
CA ASN A 177 -11.85 -28.57 20.19
C ASN A 177 -12.39 -28.31 21.60
N ASN A 178 -12.93 -27.11 21.85
CA ASN A 178 -13.64 -26.82 23.10
C ASN A 178 -15.15 -26.76 22.86
N ASP A 179 -15.84 -27.78 23.35
CA ASP A 179 -17.29 -28.00 23.19
C ASP A 179 -18.16 -26.87 23.76
N SER A 180 -17.59 -26.01 24.60
CA SER A 180 -18.28 -24.83 25.13
C SER A 180 -18.43 -23.71 24.10
N PHE A 181 -17.68 -23.74 23.00
CA PHE A 181 -17.72 -22.74 21.94
C PHE A 181 -18.50 -23.23 20.72
N HIS A 182 -19.11 -22.28 20.00
CA HIS A 182 -19.85 -22.57 18.76
C HIS A 182 -18.94 -23.28 17.72
N PRO A 183 -19.44 -24.27 16.95
CA PRO A 183 -18.63 -25.06 16.02
C PRO A 183 -17.81 -24.22 15.03
N GLN A 184 -18.35 -23.09 14.56
CA GLN A 184 -17.61 -22.17 13.69
C GLN A 184 -16.38 -21.55 14.37
N ALA A 185 -16.44 -21.27 15.66
CA ALA A 185 -15.31 -20.70 16.42
C ALA A 185 -14.21 -21.75 16.67
N GLN A 186 -14.57 -23.03 16.76
CA GLN A 186 -13.63 -24.13 16.94
C GLN A 186 -12.78 -24.39 15.67
N GLN A 187 -13.31 -24.04 14.50
CA GLN A 187 -12.67 -24.24 13.20
C GLN A 187 -12.20 -22.94 12.54
N PHE A 188 -12.30 -21.80 13.25
CA PHE A 188 -11.98 -20.51 12.67
C PHE A 188 -10.46 -20.31 12.55
N SER A 189 -10.01 -20.07 11.32
CA SER A 189 -8.62 -19.69 11.02
C SER A 189 -8.52 -18.17 10.86
N HIS A 190 -7.61 -17.54 11.60
CA HIS A 190 -7.43 -16.11 11.55
C HIS A 190 -6.55 -15.67 10.37
N CYS A 191 -6.85 -14.50 9.81
CA CYS A 191 -6.14 -13.96 8.65
C CYS A 191 -4.64 -13.69 8.88
N ASN A 192 -4.20 -13.48 10.14
CA ASN A 192 -2.79 -13.39 10.49
C ASN A 192 -2.53 -13.61 11.99
N LYS A 193 -1.26 -13.87 12.32
CA LYS A 193 -0.75 -14.11 13.68
C LYS A 193 -1.02 -12.99 14.70
N TYR A 194 -1.12 -11.73 14.26
CA TYR A 194 -1.34 -10.59 15.16
C TYR A 194 -2.81 -10.48 15.58
N VAL A 195 -3.73 -10.76 14.65
CA VAL A 195 -5.17 -10.85 14.94
C VAL A 195 -5.43 -12.02 15.88
N LEU A 196 -4.83 -13.19 15.60
CA LEU A 196 -4.91 -14.34 16.48
C LEU A 196 -4.38 -14.04 17.89
N LYS A 197 -3.20 -13.44 18.00
CA LYS A 197 -2.64 -13.04 19.30
C LYS A 197 -3.56 -12.10 20.06
N ARG A 198 -4.11 -11.10 19.37
CA ARG A 198 -5.03 -10.13 19.98
C ARG A 198 -6.28 -10.84 20.51
N LEU A 199 -6.83 -11.80 19.78
CA LEU A 199 -7.95 -12.63 20.25
C LEU A 199 -7.54 -13.39 21.52
N VAL A 200 -6.44 -14.14 21.47
CA VAL A 200 -5.97 -14.94 22.61
C VAL A 200 -5.76 -14.07 23.85
N GLU A 201 -5.03 -12.96 23.70
CA GLU A 201 -4.73 -12.06 24.82
C GLU A 201 -5.99 -11.39 25.37
N LYS A 202 -6.86 -10.83 24.52
CA LYS A 202 -8.01 -10.02 24.99
C LYS A 202 -9.23 -10.82 25.36
N THR A 203 -9.51 -11.90 24.64
CA THR A 203 -10.73 -12.67 24.82
C THR A 203 -10.53 -13.80 25.82
N HIS A 204 -9.35 -14.43 25.82
CA HIS A 204 -9.12 -15.59 26.68
C HIS A 204 -8.22 -15.29 27.87
N LEU A 205 -7.07 -14.62 27.70
CA LEU A 205 -6.10 -14.46 28.79
C LEU A 205 -6.34 -13.23 29.68
N GLN A 206 -7.01 -12.19 29.17
CA GLN A 206 -7.25 -10.93 29.90
C GLN A 206 -8.09 -11.11 31.17
N HIS A 207 -9.00 -12.08 31.16
CA HIS A 207 -9.93 -12.34 32.26
C HIS A 207 -9.50 -13.53 33.13
N VAL A 208 -8.31 -14.06 32.89
CA VAL A 208 -7.81 -15.25 33.59
C VAL A 208 -6.98 -14.83 34.80
N ASP A 209 -7.35 -15.32 35.97
CA ASP A 209 -6.62 -15.10 37.21
C ASP A 209 -5.45 -16.10 37.32
N PHE A 210 -4.25 -15.62 37.02
CA PHE A 210 -2.99 -16.38 37.11
C PHE A 210 -2.44 -16.51 38.53
N SER A 211 -3.15 -16.02 39.56
CA SER A 211 -2.79 -16.27 40.97
C SER A 211 -2.81 -17.77 41.30
N LYS A 212 -3.52 -18.57 40.49
CA LYS A 212 -3.48 -20.03 40.48
C LYS A 212 -3.03 -20.51 39.11
N ALA A 213 -2.22 -21.57 39.06
CA ALA A 213 -1.80 -22.15 37.79
C ALA A 213 -3.03 -22.70 37.03
N ILE A 214 -3.19 -22.27 35.79
CA ILE A 214 -4.28 -22.73 34.91
C ILE A 214 -3.78 -23.89 34.06
N ARG A 215 -4.60 -24.93 33.92
CA ARG A 215 -4.28 -26.05 33.05
C ARG A 215 -4.55 -25.67 31.59
N CYS A 216 -3.60 -25.96 30.70
CA CYS A 216 -3.78 -25.85 29.26
C CYS A 216 -4.97 -26.70 28.82
N SER A 217 -5.95 -26.07 28.17
CA SER A 217 -7.16 -26.72 27.68
C SER A 217 -6.99 -27.42 26.33
N TYR A 218 -5.79 -27.39 25.76
CA TYR A 218 -5.48 -28.13 24.54
C TYR A 218 -5.51 -29.63 24.83
N LEU A 219 -6.14 -30.41 23.95
CA LEU A 219 -6.37 -31.84 24.16
C LEU A 219 -5.07 -32.58 24.51
N ASP A 220 -5.12 -33.38 25.56
CA ASP A 220 -4.02 -34.20 26.09
C ASP A 220 -2.75 -33.44 26.52
N CYS A 221 -2.79 -32.10 26.57
CA CYS A 221 -1.63 -31.32 26.97
C CYS A 221 -1.42 -31.28 28.50
N GLY A 222 -2.46 -30.89 29.24
CA GLY A 222 -2.45 -30.89 30.71
C GLY A 222 -1.41 -29.99 31.39
N LYS A 223 -0.61 -29.22 30.64
CA LYS A 223 0.46 -28.37 31.18
C LYS A 223 -0.10 -27.24 32.04
N LEU A 224 0.52 -26.99 33.18
CA LEU A 224 0.18 -25.88 34.06
C LEU A 224 0.85 -24.59 33.58
N LEU A 225 0.05 -23.52 33.49
CA LEU A 225 0.42 -22.21 32.98
C LEU A 225 0.18 -21.17 34.09
N THR A 226 1.24 -20.47 34.46
CA THR A 226 1.26 -19.52 35.58
C THR A 226 1.29 -18.06 35.11
N SER A 227 1.34 -17.80 33.81
CA SER A 227 1.24 -16.45 33.27
C SER A 227 0.74 -16.45 31.82
N ALA A 228 0.16 -15.31 31.40
CA ALA A 228 -0.25 -15.12 30.01
C ALA A 228 0.92 -15.27 29.02
N GLU A 229 2.13 -14.81 29.40
CA GLU A 229 3.31 -14.94 28.55
C GLU A 229 3.74 -16.40 28.39
N GLN A 230 3.70 -17.17 29.49
CA GLN A 230 3.99 -18.60 29.46
C GLN A 230 2.95 -19.34 28.62
N SER A 231 1.68 -18.96 28.70
CA SER A 231 0.61 -19.52 27.86
C SER A 231 0.89 -19.30 26.37
N LEU A 232 1.21 -18.08 25.96
CA LEU A 232 1.49 -17.78 24.55
C LEU A 232 2.73 -18.53 24.05
N CYS A 233 3.81 -18.57 24.84
CA CYS A 233 5.02 -19.32 24.52
C CYS A 233 4.74 -20.82 24.39
N HIS A 234 3.96 -21.37 25.32
CA HIS A 234 3.54 -22.76 25.30
C HIS A 234 2.71 -23.09 24.05
N PHE A 235 1.74 -22.25 23.68
CA PHE A 235 0.93 -22.46 22.48
C PHE A 235 1.78 -22.50 21.19
N THR A 236 2.79 -21.63 21.09
CA THR A 236 3.70 -21.65 19.94
C THR A 236 4.63 -22.86 19.93
N THR A 237 5.19 -23.22 21.08
CA THR A 237 6.21 -24.28 21.18
C THR A 237 5.64 -25.69 21.21
N ALA A 238 4.53 -25.90 21.92
CA ALA A 238 3.92 -27.23 22.10
C ALA A 238 2.80 -27.53 21.09
N HIS A 239 2.08 -26.51 20.61
CA HIS A 239 0.93 -26.69 19.72
C HIS A 239 1.13 -26.09 18.32
N GLY A 240 2.31 -25.53 18.04
CA GLY A 240 2.65 -24.97 16.73
C GLY A 240 1.81 -23.76 16.33
N THR A 241 1.15 -23.09 17.28
CA THR A 241 0.36 -21.88 17.00
C THR A 241 1.28 -20.73 16.59
N GLN A 242 1.03 -20.16 15.42
CA GLN A 242 1.74 -19.01 14.87
C GLN A 242 1.33 -17.74 15.62
N LEU A 243 1.91 -17.52 16.79
CA LEU A 243 1.82 -16.26 17.53
C LEU A 243 3.16 -15.50 17.39
N PRO A 244 3.15 -14.17 17.26
CA PRO A 244 4.37 -13.39 17.26
C PRO A 244 5.00 -13.44 18.66
N MET A 245 6.11 -14.16 18.78
CA MET A 245 6.95 -14.14 19.97
C MET A 245 7.45 -12.72 20.20
N ARG A 246 7.31 -12.22 21.44
CA ARG A 246 8.12 -11.10 21.89
C ARG A 246 9.47 -11.71 22.28
N TRP A 247 10.50 -11.46 21.48
CA TRP A 247 11.88 -11.65 21.97
C TRP A 247 12.10 -10.64 23.09
N ARG A 248 11.96 -11.08 24.34
CA ARG A 248 12.70 -10.43 25.43
C ARG A 248 14.00 -11.20 25.54
N HIS A 249 15.11 -10.52 25.31
CA HIS A 249 16.40 -10.97 25.80
C HIS A 249 16.30 -11.00 27.33
N THR A 250 15.93 -12.13 27.90
CA THR A 250 16.34 -12.48 29.25
C THR A 250 17.64 -13.26 29.07
N THR A 251 18.75 -12.54 29.21
CA THR A 251 20.06 -13.12 29.44
C THR A 251 19.95 -14.06 30.64
N HIS A 252 19.92 -15.35 30.34
CA HIS A 252 20.49 -16.38 31.18
C HIS A 252 21.01 -17.44 30.22
N ASP A 253 22.18 -17.16 29.65
CA ASP A 253 23.04 -18.22 29.19
C ASP A 253 23.37 -19.11 30.41
N PRO A 254 23.29 -20.44 30.28
CA PRO A 254 23.94 -21.32 31.23
C PRO A 254 25.44 -21.18 31.00
N MET A 255 26.10 -20.42 31.88
CA MET A 255 27.56 -20.39 31.97
C MET A 255 28.07 -21.82 32.20
N ASP A 256 29.00 -22.20 31.33
CA ASP A 256 29.79 -23.42 31.38
C ASP A 256 30.36 -23.67 32.79
N LEU A 257 30.14 -24.89 33.28
CA LEU A 257 30.94 -25.50 34.34
C LEU A 257 32.27 -25.95 33.73
N ARG A 258 33.36 -25.29 34.14
CA ARG A 258 34.77 -25.73 34.24
C ARG A 258 35.57 -24.48 34.68
N ASN A 259 36.36 -24.41 35.74
CA ASN A 259 37.01 -25.38 36.63
C ASN A 259 37.55 -24.64 37.88
N THR A 260 38.15 -25.42 38.79
CA THR A 260 38.99 -25.11 39.98
C THR A 260 38.21 -24.97 41.28
N ASP A 261 38.38 -25.83 42.29
CA ASP A 261 39.62 -26.51 42.73
C ASP A 261 39.73 -28.03 42.46
#